data_AF-A0AAV9XA08-F1
#
_entry.id   AF-A0AAV9XA08-F1
#
_cell.length_a   1.000
_cell.length_b   1.000
_cell.length_c   1.000
_cell.angle_alpha   90.00
_cell.angle_beta   90.00
_cell.angle_gamma   90.00
#
_symmetry.space_group_name_H-M   'P 1'
#
loop_
_entity.id
_entity.type
_entity.pdbx_description
1 polymer ?
#
loop_
_entity_poly.entity_id
_entity_poly.type
_entity_poly.pdbx_seq_one_letter_code
_entity_poly.pdbx_strand_id
1 'polypeptide(L)'
;MVKLSISIFSLLATAALAAAVPTPNEIFKRDVTCRDDLKADSLARVDEAVECINYLASLGGQDCVATVSGQSFCRRGQTQITGLSRLGGGQNAVSSCQDVARGAGQILDRCTRGDGTVRGANEAWGNGNLLVDIRRVP
;
A
#
# COMPACT_ATOMS: atom_id res chain seq x y z
N MET A 1 -9.11 -24.31 77.55
CA MET A 1 -9.47 -22.91 77.85
C MET A 1 -8.83 -22.00 76.82
N VAL A 2 -9.69 -21.34 76.02
CA VAL A 2 -9.53 -20.06 75.30
C VAL A 2 -8.23 -19.77 74.54
N LYS A 3 -8.32 -19.61 73.21
CA LYS A 3 -8.25 -18.28 72.58
C LYS A 3 -8.69 -18.30 71.11
N LEU A 4 -9.79 -17.58 70.88
CA LEU A 4 -10.34 -17.11 69.62
C LEU A 4 -9.35 -16.12 68.98
N SER A 5 -9.08 -16.24 67.68
CA SER A 5 -8.55 -15.11 66.89
C SER A 5 -9.03 -15.25 65.45
N ILE A 6 -10.09 -14.50 65.17
CA ILE A 6 -10.65 -14.20 63.86
C ILE A 6 -9.62 -13.35 63.11
N SER A 7 -9.34 -13.68 61.85
CA SER A 7 -8.78 -12.70 60.90
C SER A 7 -9.22 -13.07 59.50
N ILE A 8 -10.33 -12.44 59.10
CA ILE A 8 -10.85 -12.40 57.73
C ILE A 8 -10.04 -11.33 57.01
N PHE A 9 -9.14 -11.73 56.12
CA PHE A 9 -8.56 -10.83 55.12
C PHE A 9 -9.12 -11.18 53.75
N SER A 10 -10.25 -10.56 53.44
CA SER A 10 -10.82 -10.53 52.09
C SER A 10 -9.92 -9.68 51.19
N LEU A 11 -9.06 -10.30 50.37
CA LEU A 11 -8.40 -9.61 49.27
C LEU A 11 -9.38 -9.48 48.10
N LEU A 12 -10.01 -8.30 48.00
CA LEU A 12 -10.66 -7.86 46.77
C LEU A 12 -9.56 -7.49 45.76
N ALA A 13 -9.27 -8.38 44.81
CA ALA A 13 -8.48 -8.05 43.64
C ALA A 13 -9.37 -7.23 42.68
N THR A 14 -9.23 -5.91 42.69
CA THR A 14 -9.78 -5.05 41.64
C THR A 14 -8.98 -5.27 40.36
N ALA A 15 -9.49 -6.12 39.46
CA ALA A 15 -9.01 -6.20 38.09
C ALA A 15 -9.36 -4.87 37.39
N ALA A 16 -8.38 -4.00 37.21
CA ALA A 16 -8.52 -2.84 36.34
C ALA A 16 -8.60 -3.34 34.89
N LEU A 17 -9.81 -3.38 34.33
CA LEU A 17 -10.01 -3.48 32.89
C LEU A 17 -9.54 -2.14 32.29
N ALA A 18 -8.26 -2.08 31.93
CA ALA A 18 -7.81 -1.10 30.96
C ALA A 18 -8.51 -1.44 29.64
N ALA A 19 -9.67 -0.81 29.40
CA ALA A 19 -10.22 -0.73 28.07
C ALA A 19 -9.18 0.05 27.25
N ALA A 20 -8.36 -0.67 26.48
CA ALA A 20 -7.62 -0.06 25.39
C ALA A 20 -8.68 0.51 24.45
N VAL A 21 -9.00 1.79 24.62
CA VAL A 21 -9.85 2.52 23.67
C VAL A 21 -9.10 2.45 22.36
N PRO A 22 -9.61 1.76 21.32
CA PRO A 22 -8.99 1.86 20.02
C PRO A 22 -9.05 3.34 19.65
N THR A 23 -7.87 3.98 19.58
CA THR A 23 -7.75 5.23 18.82
C THR A 23 -8.37 4.92 17.45
N PRO A 24 -9.32 5.72 16.94
CA PRO A 24 -9.81 5.53 15.60
C PRO A 24 -8.57 5.54 14.71
N ASN A 25 -8.18 4.36 14.25
CA ASN A 25 -7.35 4.25 13.08
C ASN A 25 -8.20 4.95 12.04
N GLU A 26 -7.89 6.21 11.73
CA GLU A 26 -8.41 6.90 10.57
C GLU A 26 -8.23 5.90 9.43
N ILE A 27 -9.33 5.25 9.02
CA ILE A 27 -9.34 4.37 7.86
C ILE A 27 -9.20 5.35 6.70
N PHE A 28 -7.97 5.75 6.41
CA PHE A 28 -7.65 6.46 5.20
C PHE A 28 -8.05 5.51 4.08
N LYS A 29 -9.13 5.85 3.38
CA LYS A 29 -9.58 5.13 2.21
C LYS A 29 -8.41 5.12 1.22
N ARG A 30 -7.73 3.98 1.13
CA ARG A 30 -6.75 3.67 0.09
C ARG A 30 -7.53 3.49 -1.20
N ASP A 31 -7.85 4.60 -1.84
CA ASP A 31 -8.68 4.59 -3.04
C ASP A 31 -7.78 4.61 -4.26
N VAL A 32 -7.97 3.59 -5.10
CA VAL A 32 -7.33 3.53 -6.41
C VAL A 32 -7.79 4.75 -7.21
N THR A 33 -6.84 5.55 -7.69
CA THR A 33 -7.14 6.73 -8.48
C THR A 33 -6.88 6.44 -9.95
N CYS A 34 -7.91 6.40 -10.81
CA CYS A 34 -7.78 6.07 -12.24
C CYS A 34 -7.23 7.19 -13.14
N ARG A 35 -6.99 8.36 -12.54
CA ARG A 35 -6.41 9.54 -13.20
C ARG A 35 -7.07 9.87 -14.55
N ASP A 36 -8.39 9.78 -14.59
CA ASP A 36 -9.23 10.17 -15.73
C ASP A 36 -9.17 11.68 -16.02
N ASP A 37 -8.56 12.47 -15.12
CA ASP A 37 -8.24 13.88 -15.29
C ASP A 37 -7.16 14.14 -16.35
N LEU A 38 -6.39 13.12 -16.73
CA LEU A 38 -5.28 13.24 -17.68
C LEU A 38 -5.70 13.01 -19.14
N LYS A 39 -4.94 13.57 -20.07
CA LYS A 39 -5.15 13.42 -21.51
C LYS A 39 -5.00 11.95 -21.96
N ALA A 40 -5.72 11.57 -23.02
CA ALA A 40 -5.71 10.22 -23.57
C ALA A 40 -4.32 9.73 -24.03
N ASP A 41 -3.43 10.65 -24.41
CA ASP A 41 -2.05 10.31 -24.77
C ASP A 41 -1.21 9.83 -23.58
N SER A 42 -1.67 10.02 -22.34
CA SER A 42 -1.01 9.57 -21.10
C SER A 42 -1.36 8.14 -20.68
N LEU A 43 -2.29 7.51 -21.40
CA LEU A 43 -2.78 6.16 -21.14
C LEU A 43 -1.74 5.11 -21.57
N ALA A 44 -1.45 4.19 -20.65
CA ALA A 44 -0.57 3.06 -20.87
C ALA A 44 -1.33 1.87 -21.45
N ARG A 45 -0.62 0.89 -22.02
CA ARG A 45 -1.23 -0.33 -22.54
C ARG A 45 -1.35 -1.39 -21.43
N VAL A 46 -2.50 -2.04 -21.35
CA VAL A 46 -2.79 -3.02 -20.28
C VAL A 46 -1.89 -4.25 -20.37
N ASP A 47 -1.64 -4.77 -21.57
CA ASP A 47 -0.76 -5.95 -21.77
C ASP A 47 0.66 -5.69 -21.27
N GLU A 48 1.23 -4.53 -21.61
CA GLU A 48 2.56 -4.12 -21.13
C GLU A 48 2.58 -3.92 -19.61
N ALA A 49 1.51 -3.38 -19.04
CA ALA A 49 1.37 -3.24 -17.58
C ALA A 49 1.31 -4.61 -16.88
N VAL A 50 0.54 -5.57 -17.43
CA VAL A 50 0.45 -6.94 -16.91
C VAL A 50 1.81 -7.63 -16.93
N GLU A 51 2.59 -7.49 -17.99
CA GLU A 51 3.95 -8.03 -18.04
C GLU A 51 4.85 -7.44 -16.95
N CYS A 52 4.77 -6.13 -16.72
CA CYS A 52 5.49 -5.49 -15.64
C CYS A 52 5.04 -5.98 -14.26
N ILE A 53 3.74 -6.15 -14.03
CA ILE A 53 3.20 -6.68 -12.78
C ILE A 53 3.70 -8.11 -12.54
N ASN A 54 3.68 -8.96 -13.56
CA ASN A 54 4.17 -10.33 -13.46
C ASN A 54 5.67 -10.38 -13.16
N TYR A 55 6.46 -9.49 -13.77
CA TYR A 55 7.88 -9.34 -13.43
C TYR A 55 8.08 -8.91 -11.97
N LEU A 56 7.35 -7.90 -11.50
CA LEU A 56 7.48 -7.44 -10.10
C LEU A 56 7.02 -8.50 -9.10
N ALA A 57 5.99 -9.28 -9.44
CA ALA A 57 5.53 -10.40 -8.64
C ALA A 57 6.58 -11.53 -8.60
N SER A 58 7.28 -11.81 -9.71
CA SER A 58 8.31 -12.85 -9.75
C SER A 58 9.55 -12.52 -8.92
N LEU A 59 9.81 -11.22 -8.67
CA LEU A 59 10.85 -10.77 -7.72
C LEU A 59 10.45 -11.01 -6.26
N GLY A 60 9.17 -11.25 -5.96
CA GLY A 60 8.69 -11.61 -4.64
C GLY A 60 9.04 -10.58 -3.56
N GLY A 61 9.73 -11.04 -2.52
CA GLY A 61 10.13 -10.24 -1.36
C GLY A 61 11.27 -9.26 -1.60
N GLN A 62 11.81 -9.15 -2.82
CA GLN A 62 12.87 -8.18 -3.12
C GLN A 62 12.41 -6.74 -2.87
N ASP A 63 13.31 -5.90 -2.37
CA ASP A 63 13.03 -4.50 -2.11
C ASP A 63 12.86 -3.69 -3.41
N CYS A 64 11.69 -3.09 -3.55
CA CYS A 64 11.38 -2.06 -4.53
C CYS A 64 11.43 -0.68 -3.85
N VAL A 65 12.48 0.08 -4.17
CA VAL A 65 12.79 1.37 -3.52
C VAL A 65 12.25 2.55 -4.35
N ALA A 66 11.23 3.22 -3.86
CA ALA A 66 10.69 4.44 -4.46
C ALA A 66 11.41 5.69 -3.97
N THR A 67 11.62 6.64 -4.88
CA THR A 67 12.23 7.95 -4.60
C THR A 67 11.18 9.05 -4.69
N VAL A 68 11.49 10.24 -4.19
CA VAL A 68 10.61 11.41 -4.30
C VAL A 68 10.43 11.92 -5.74
N SER A 69 11.41 11.70 -6.61
CA SER A 69 11.35 12.06 -8.04
C SER A 69 10.66 10.99 -8.90
N GLY A 70 10.35 9.84 -8.31
CA GLY A 70 9.84 8.67 -9.02
C GLY A 70 10.97 7.74 -9.44
N GLN A 71 10.79 6.46 -9.15
CA GLN A 71 11.68 5.37 -9.57
C GLN A 71 10.97 4.46 -10.57
N SER A 72 11.62 4.17 -11.70
CA SER A 72 11.10 3.18 -12.65
C SER A 72 11.36 1.78 -12.11
N PHE A 73 10.30 1.05 -11.76
CA PHE A 73 10.42 -0.34 -11.31
C PHE A 73 10.41 -1.32 -12.48
N CYS A 74 9.60 -1.01 -13.49
CA CYS A 74 9.55 -1.75 -14.72
C CYS A 74 9.07 -0.87 -15.86
N ARG A 75 9.66 -1.05 -17.03
CA ARG A 75 9.21 -0.48 -18.30
C ARG A 75 9.07 -1.59 -19.34
N ARG A 76 7.96 -1.57 -20.07
CA ARG A 76 7.67 -2.42 -21.23
C ARG A 76 7.06 -1.54 -22.30
N GLY A 77 7.69 -1.46 -23.47
CA GLY A 77 7.26 -0.54 -24.53
C GLY A 77 7.13 0.90 -24.04
N GLN A 78 5.91 1.43 -24.15
CA GLN A 78 5.56 2.77 -23.70
C GLN A 78 4.93 2.80 -22.31
N THR A 79 4.81 1.66 -21.64
CA THR A 79 4.22 1.56 -20.31
C THR A 79 5.29 1.44 -19.23
N GLN A 80 5.15 2.23 -18.18
CA GLN A 80 6.04 2.20 -17.02
C GLN A 80 5.25 2.14 -15.71
N ILE A 81 5.67 1.24 -14.83
CA ILE A 81 5.25 1.23 -13.42
C ILE A 81 6.30 1.99 -12.62
N THR A 82 5.88 3.10 -12.02
CA THR A 82 6.75 4.00 -11.27
C THR A 82 6.38 3.97 -9.79
N GLY A 83 7.39 3.90 -8.92
CA GLY A 83 7.23 4.10 -7.49
C GLY A 83 7.57 5.52 -7.08
N LEU A 84 6.68 6.17 -6.32
CA LEU A 84 6.87 7.49 -5.73
C LEU A 84 6.86 7.37 -4.21
N SER A 85 7.88 7.93 -3.57
CA SER A 85 7.91 8.04 -2.11
C SER A 85 6.94 9.12 -1.64
N ARG A 86 6.11 8.78 -0.65
CA ARG A 86 5.25 9.71 0.08
C ARG A 86 5.77 10.05 1.46
N LEU A 87 6.97 9.59 1.79
CA LEU A 87 7.66 10.03 3.00
C LEU A 87 8.09 11.49 2.86
N GLY A 88 8.01 12.23 3.96
CA GLY A 88 8.47 13.62 4.00
C GLY A 88 9.99 13.74 3.88
N GLY A 89 10.48 14.95 3.60
CA GLY A 89 11.90 15.29 3.74
C GLY A 89 12.84 14.62 2.73
N GLY A 90 12.35 14.18 1.56
CA GLY A 90 13.21 13.59 0.52
C GLY A 90 13.54 12.11 0.74
N GLN A 91 12.91 11.45 1.71
CA GLN A 91 13.21 10.07 2.06
C GLN A 91 12.70 9.08 1.00
N ASN A 92 13.41 7.97 0.84
CA ASN A 92 12.97 6.87 -0.01
C ASN A 92 11.98 5.97 0.74
N ALA A 93 10.92 5.53 0.07
CA ALA A 93 10.00 4.53 0.59
C ALA A 93 10.38 3.16 0.03
N VAL A 94 10.35 2.12 0.88
CA VAL A 94 10.68 0.75 0.48
C VAL A 94 9.45 -0.13 0.69
N SER A 95 9.16 -0.98 -0.29
CA SER A 95 8.16 -2.04 -0.19
C SER A 95 8.67 -3.28 -0.89
N SER A 96 8.10 -4.46 -0.60
CA SER A 96 8.36 -5.64 -1.42
C SER A 96 7.85 -5.42 -2.86
N CYS A 97 8.57 -5.93 -3.85
CA CYS A 97 8.11 -5.87 -5.24
C CYS A 97 6.80 -6.65 -5.45
N GLN A 98 6.55 -7.69 -4.64
CA GLN A 98 5.27 -8.38 -4.58
C GLN A 98 4.11 -7.45 -4.16
N ASP A 99 4.30 -6.58 -3.19
CA ASP A 99 3.29 -5.62 -2.75
C ASP A 99 3.07 -4.49 -3.75
N VAL A 100 4.16 -4.06 -4.43
CA VAL A 100 4.06 -3.12 -5.56
C VAL A 100 3.25 -3.75 -6.69
N ALA A 101 3.51 -5.01 -7.04
CA ALA A 101 2.77 -5.74 -8.06
C ALA A 101 1.28 -5.85 -7.71
N ARG A 102 0.94 -6.14 -6.45
CA ARG A 102 -0.45 -6.17 -5.97
C ARG A 102 -1.11 -4.79 -6.05
N GLY A 103 -0.41 -3.74 -5.64
CA GLY A 103 -0.90 -2.36 -5.74
C GLY A 103 -1.19 -1.96 -7.19
N ALA A 104 -0.31 -2.32 -8.12
CA ALA A 104 -0.51 -2.12 -9.56
C ALA A 104 -1.65 -2.99 -10.14
N GLY A 105 -1.80 -4.23 -9.68
CA GLY A 105 -2.92 -5.10 -10.07
C GLY A 105 -4.27 -4.48 -9.74
N GLN A 106 -4.41 -3.88 -8.56
CA GLN A 106 -5.63 -3.16 -8.18
C GLN A 106 -5.94 -1.95 -9.09
N ILE A 107 -4.91 -1.31 -9.65
CA ILE A 107 -5.09 -0.26 -10.66
C ILE A 107 -5.68 -0.86 -11.94
N LEU A 108 -5.16 -2.01 -12.40
CA LEU A 108 -5.73 -2.69 -13.58
C LEU A 108 -7.17 -3.13 -13.33
N ASP A 109 -7.48 -3.66 -12.15
CA ASP A 109 -8.83 -4.14 -11.81
C ASP A 109 -9.88 -3.03 -11.83
N ARG A 110 -9.49 -1.80 -11.47
CA ARG A 110 -10.41 -0.66 -11.34
C ARG A 110 -10.40 0.30 -12.51
N CYS A 111 -9.25 0.44 -13.18
CA CYS A 111 -8.98 1.55 -14.10
C CYS A 111 -8.68 1.10 -15.54
N THR A 112 -8.71 -0.21 -15.81
CA THR A 112 -8.68 -0.73 -17.18
C THR A 112 -9.91 -0.24 -17.94
N ARG A 113 -9.68 0.30 -19.13
CA ARG A 113 -10.71 0.75 -20.05
C ARG A 113 -10.97 -0.30 -21.12
N GLY A 114 -12.16 -0.23 -21.75
CA GLY A 114 -12.57 -1.19 -22.78
C GLY A 114 -11.72 -1.17 -24.06
N ASP A 115 -10.89 -0.14 -24.25
CA ASP A 115 -9.94 -0.01 -25.36
C ASP A 115 -8.57 -0.66 -25.09
N GLY A 116 -8.41 -1.36 -23.97
CA GLY A 116 -7.15 -2.02 -23.60
C GLY A 116 -6.09 -1.06 -23.04
N THR A 117 -6.51 0.13 -22.61
CA THR A 117 -5.64 1.12 -21.98
C THR A 117 -5.90 1.28 -20.49
N VAL A 118 -4.90 1.76 -19.77
CA VAL A 118 -4.97 2.00 -18.33
C VAL A 118 -4.15 3.20 -17.90
N ARG A 119 -4.62 3.84 -16.83
CA ARG A 119 -3.90 4.85 -16.10
C ARG A 119 -4.37 4.75 -14.66
N GLY A 120 -3.47 4.96 -13.73
CA GLY A 120 -3.88 5.20 -12.36
C GLY A 120 -2.73 5.12 -11.39
N ALA A 121 -3.05 5.43 -10.15
CA ALA A 121 -2.15 5.35 -9.04
C ALA A 121 -2.83 4.73 -7.82
N ASN A 122 -2.07 3.99 -7.04
CA ASN A 122 -2.51 3.32 -5.83
C ASN A 122 -1.30 3.09 -4.91
N GLU A 123 -1.52 2.90 -3.62
CA GLU A 123 -0.42 2.49 -2.74
C GLU A 123 0.06 1.07 -3.04
N ALA A 124 1.33 0.79 -2.76
CA ALA A 124 1.79 -0.59 -2.65
C ALA A 124 0.99 -1.29 -1.54
N TRP A 125 0.66 -2.56 -1.75
CA TRP A 125 -0.17 -3.31 -0.82
C TRP A 125 0.46 -3.32 0.58
N GLY A 126 -0.34 -3.05 1.62
CA GLY A 126 0.17 -2.94 2.99
C GLY A 126 1.01 -1.69 3.29
N ASN A 127 1.52 -0.97 2.29
CA ASN A 127 2.45 0.14 2.47
C ASN A 127 1.92 1.47 1.93
N GLY A 128 1.39 2.30 2.83
CA GLY A 128 0.86 3.63 2.51
C GLY A 128 1.90 4.69 2.15
N ASN A 129 3.19 4.39 2.26
CA ASN A 129 4.27 5.34 2.02
C ASN A 129 4.83 5.26 0.59
N LEU A 130 4.47 4.22 -0.15
CA LEU A 130 4.90 4.01 -1.52
C LEU A 130 3.69 4.08 -2.45
N LEU A 131 3.64 5.11 -3.28
CA LEU A 131 2.63 5.24 -4.34
C LEU A 131 3.15 4.57 -5.62
N VAL A 132 2.37 3.64 -6.14
CA VAL A 132 2.57 3.00 -7.43
C VAL A 132 1.74 3.76 -8.46
N ASP A 133 2.35 4.13 -9.59
CA ASP A 133 1.68 4.84 -10.68
C ASP A 133 1.99 4.15 -12.01
N ILE A 134 0.93 3.77 -12.73
CA ILE A 134 1.00 3.22 -14.09
C ILE A 134 0.86 4.38 -15.06
N ARG A 135 1.88 4.60 -15.87
CA ARG A 135 1.97 5.73 -16.78
C ARG A 135 2.48 5.34 -18.15
N ARG A 136 2.07 6.09 -19.16
CA ARG A 136 2.77 6.09 -20.45
C ARG A 136 4.03 6.95 -20.36
N VAL A 137 5.11 6.46 -20.97
CA VAL A 137 6.38 7.16 -21.16
C VAL A 137 6.76 7.13 -22.65
N PRO A 138 7.26 8.24 -23.22
CA PRO A 138 7.73 8.28 -24.59
C PRO A 138 8.99 7.43 -24.80
#